data_AF-A0A418YYG6-F1
#
_entry.id   AF-A0A418YYG6-F1
#
_cell.length_a   1.000
_cell.length_b   1.000
_cell.length_c   1.000
_cell.angle_alpha   90.00
_cell.angle_beta   90.00
_cell.angle_gamma   90.00
#
_symmetry.space_group_name_H-M   'P 1'
#
loop_
_entity.id
_entity.type
_entity.pdbx_description
1 polymer ?
#
loop_
_entity_poly.entity_id
_entity_poly.type
_entity_poly.pdbx_seq_one_letter_code
_entity_poly.pdbx_strand_id
1 'polypeptide(L)'
;MSDSDSRTPPALDHFRVEIDADGIAHLIFDMAGSPVNVLSQATIGEIGRVVDWFETADVRGLILRSAKQVFCAGGDLGELGAAYDRIHALPPPERAAAARAHFAPMNAHLLRLERCGKPVTAAIAGLALGGGCELALAAHHRVLVDVPSAALGLPEVPIGLMPGAGGTQRLPRLIGVEVALPILLDGVNLSSTRALETGIADELVTPGAEIEAARAWVLKNASAAQPWTRPGWMLPDADSWRATLTSVQEAMLSRTGGNFPAPIAVFECLDKGLTASIDEGIALEIEAFAALIQRPEPRNMIRALFVGAQDYGKRRKADSLPSGIDAMGDALANMLTAAGSGLLVAGISPETLERVRQRLGFANTPPSTDSTLPRWSNDERAAGEDYWFERAGAGPEGRIARVLMNAAAAAYRPLRQALPERDHALVDHAAIRFHGFPAWSGGPIAWLERLEHANPSSETEIRP
;
A
#
# COMPACT_ATOMS: atom_id res chain seq x y z
N MET A 1 -26.58 35.40 -11.14
CA MET A 1 -25.35 35.29 -10.34
C MET A 1 -24.27 36.00 -11.12
N SER A 2 -23.60 36.99 -10.54
CA SER A 2 -22.57 37.78 -11.22
C SER A 2 -21.34 36.90 -11.52
N ASP A 3 -20.61 37.21 -12.60
CA ASP A 3 -19.34 36.58 -13.01
C ASP A 3 -18.25 36.54 -11.92
N SER A 4 -18.44 37.24 -10.80
CA SER A 4 -17.47 37.31 -9.70
C SER A 4 -17.39 36.05 -8.83
N ASP A 5 -18.44 35.23 -8.79
CA ASP A 5 -18.54 34.10 -7.82
C ASP A 5 -17.89 32.81 -8.35
N SER A 6 -17.78 32.65 -9.68
CA SER A 6 -17.25 31.42 -10.30
C SER A 6 -15.74 31.26 -10.15
N ARG A 7 -15.01 32.32 -9.82
CA ARG A 7 -13.55 32.29 -9.62
C ARG A 7 -13.14 32.27 -8.15
N THR A 8 -14.06 32.39 -7.21
CA THR A 8 -13.73 32.36 -5.78
C THR A 8 -13.51 30.91 -5.34
N PRO A 9 -12.28 30.50 -4.97
CA PRO A 9 -12.02 29.15 -4.51
C PRO A 9 -12.59 28.92 -3.11
N PRO A 10 -12.80 27.66 -2.70
CA PRO A 10 -13.22 27.34 -1.34
C PRO A 10 -12.14 27.75 -0.32
N ALA A 11 -12.55 27.99 0.93
CA ALA A 11 -11.63 28.15 2.05
C ALA A 11 -11.02 26.79 2.44
N LEU A 12 -9.70 26.72 2.57
CA LEU A 12 -8.93 25.50 2.76
C LEU A 12 -7.87 25.72 3.85
N ASP A 13 -7.58 24.67 4.62
CA ASP A 13 -6.62 24.67 5.73
C ASP A 13 -5.26 24.07 5.33
N HIS A 14 -5.26 23.07 4.44
CA HIS A 14 -4.07 22.32 4.02
C HIS A 14 -3.67 22.57 2.56
N PHE A 15 -4.55 23.23 1.81
CA PHE A 15 -4.31 23.66 0.45
C PHE A 15 -4.50 25.16 0.29
N ARG A 16 -3.91 25.72 -0.76
CA ARG A 16 -4.26 27.05 -1.28
C ARG A 16 -4.62 26.94 -2.74
N VAL A 17 -5.52 27.81 -3.19
CA VAL A 17 -5.81 28.00 -4.60
C VAL A 17 -5.42 29.43 -4.98
N GLU A 18 -4.48 29.54 -5.92
CA GLU A 18 -4.05 30.81 -6.51
C GLU A 18 -4.42 30.80 -8.00
N ILE A 19 -5.04 31.87 -8.50
CA ILE A 19 -5.32 32.01 -9.94
C ILE A 19 -4.34 33.05 -10.50
N ASP A 20 -3.56 32.66 -11.50
CA ASP A 20 -2.58 33.55 -12.12
C ASP A 20 -3.21 34.49 -13.17
N ALA A 21 -2.40 35.37 -13.77
CA ALA A 21 -2.84 36.27 -14.85
C ALA A 21 -3.30 35.49 -16.11
N ASP A 22 -2.75 34.28 -16.26
CA ASP A 22 -3.23 33.14 -17.05
C ASP A 22 -4.70 32.74 -16.88
N GLY A 23 -5.37 33.11 -15.78
CA GLY A 23 -6.62 32.44 -15.40
C GLY A 23 -6.45 30.93 -15.17
N ILE A 24 -5.24 30.46 -14.84
CA ILE A 24 -4.94 29.08 -14.50
C ILE A 24 -4.92 28.97 -12.98
N ALA A 25 -5.64 27.99 -12.44
CA ALA A 25 -5.66 27.71 -11.01
C ALA A 25 -4.43 26.89 -10.61
N HIS A 26 -3.82 27.23 -9.48
CA HIS A 26 -2.75 26.48 -8.85
C HIS A 26 -3.28 25.91 -7.55
N LEU A 27 -3.46 24.59 -7.47
CA LEU A 27 -3.73 23.91 -6.20
C LEU A 27 -2.40 23.60 -5.53
N ILE A 28 -2.10 24.35 -4.48
CA ILE A 28 -0.83 24.30 -3.75
C ILE A 28 -1.05 23.49 -2.48
N PHE A 29 -0.46 22.30 -2.44
CA PHE A 29 -0.47 21.46 -1.25
C PHE A 29 0.55 21.97 -0.24
N ASP A 30 0.07 22.47 0.89
CA ASP A 30 0.89 22.98 1.99
C ASP A 30 0.26 22.57 3.32
N MET A 31 0.37 21.28 3.65
CA MET A 31 -0.29 20.73 4.83
C MET A 31 0.10 21.52 6.08
N ALA A 32 -0.89 22.21 6.67
CA ALA A 32 -0.70 23.00 7.88
C ALA A 32 -0.16 22.15 9.04
N GLY A 33 0.80 22.69 9.78
CA GLY A 33 1.40 22.03 10.95
C GLY A 33 2.30 20.83 10.63
N SER A 34 2.51 20.48 9.35
CA SER A 34 3.33 19.35 8.93
C SER A 34 4.52 19.78 8.05
N PRO A 35 5.71 19.16 8.21
CA PRO A 35 6.84 19.37 7.30
C PRO A 35 6.67 18.65 5.96
N VAL A 36 5.74 17.70 5.87
CA VAL A 36 5.49 16.88 4.68
C VAL A 36 4.00 16.85 4.34
N ASN A 37 3.68 16.78 3.05
CA ASN A 37 2.31 16.61 2.60
C ASN A 37 1.94 15.13 2.63
N VAL A 38 0.84 14.79 3.29
CA VAL A 38 0.24 13.44 3.32
C VAL A 38 -1.26 13.54 3.09
N LEU A 39 -1.85 12.48 2.53
CA LEU A 39 -3.28 12.38 2.29
C LEU A 39 -3.99 11.87 3.56
N SER A 40 -4.32 12.80 4.44
CA SER A 40 -5.26 12.61 5.55
C SER A 40 -6.71 12.75 5.10
N GLN A 41 -7.67 12.34 5.92
CA GLN A 41 -9.10 12.53 5.66
C GLN A 41 -9.47 14.00 5.47
N ALA A 42 -8.84 14.91 6.23
CA ALA A 42 -9.02 16.34 6.05
C ALA A 42 -8.58 16.77 4.64
N THR A 43 -7.35 16.42 4.23
CA THR A 43 -6.83 16.78 2.91
C THR A 43 -7.63 16.14 1.76
N ILE A 44 -8.12 14.91 1.91
CA ILE A 44 -8.99 14.26 0.93
C ILE A 44 -10.32 15.03 0.79
N GLY A 45 -10.92 15.44 1.91
CA GLY A 45 -12.11 16.28 1.90
C GLY A 45 -11.88 17.65 1.27
N GLU A 46 -10.71 18.26 1.48
CA GLU A 46 -10.31 19.50 0.82
C GLU A 46 -10.16 19.34 -0.69
N ILE A 47 -9.54 18.25 -1.15
CA ILE A 47 -9.48 17.90 -2.57
C ILE A 47 -10.90 17.82 -3.13
N GLY A 48 -11.82 17.13 -2.47
CA GLY A 48 -13.23 17.05 -2.89
C GLY A 48 -13.88 18.42 -3.11
N ARG A 49 -13.73 19.34 -2.15
CA ARG A 49 -14.23 20.71 -2.27
C ARG A 49 -13.60 21.48 -3.44
N VAL A 50 -12.31 21.27 -3.68
CA VAL A 50 -11.61 21.87 -4.84
C VAL A 50 -12.14 21.28 -6.15
N VAL A 51 -12.40 19.98 -6.22
CA VAL A 51 -12.99 19.35 -7.40
C VAL A 51 -14.38 19.93 -7.69
N ASP A 52 -15.23 20.03 -6.68
CA ASP A 52 -16.58 20.61 -6.81
C ASP A 52 -16.55 22.03 -7.38
N TRP A 53 -15.63 22.85 -6.87
CA TRP A 53 -15.40 24.20 -7.41
C TRP A 53 -14.83 24.15 -8.83
N PHE A 54 -13.77 23.38 -9.05
CA PHE A 54 -13.00 23.39 -10.29
C PHE A 54 -13.83 22.95 -11.50
N GLU A 55 -14.78 22.03 -11.35
CA GLU A 55 -15.67 21.60 -12.43
C GLU A 55 -16.45 22.78 -13.04
N THR A 56 -16.90 23.73 -12.21
CA THR A 56 -17.74 24.86 -12.64
C THR A 56 -16.99 26.19 -12.73
N ALA A 57 -15.78 26.27 -12.18
CA ALA A 57 -15.00 27.49 -12.13
C ALA A 57 -14.59 28.01 -13.52
N ASP A 58 -14.61 29.33 -13.70
CA ASP A 58 -14.12 30.00 -14.91
C ASP A 58 -12.58 30.14 -14.88
N VAL A 59 -11.91 29.00 -15.07
CA VAL A 59 -10.44 28.87 -15.14
C VAL A 59 -10.05 28.02 -16.34
N ARG A 60 -8.88 28.29 -16.90
CA ARG A 60 -8.35 27.59 -18.08
C ARG A 60 -7.81 26.19 -17.78
N GLY A 61 -7.47 25.90 -16.53
CA GLY A 61 -6.93 24.61 -16.10
C GLY A 61 -6.45 24.64 -14.66
N LEU A 62 -5.88 23.53 -14.21
CA LEU A 62 -5.35 23.33 -12.85
C LEU A 62 -3.90 22.86 -12.89
N ILE A 63 -3.04 23.45 -12.06
CA ILE A 63 -1.69 22.97 -11.77
C ILE A 63 -1.69 22.45 -10.33
N LEU A 64 -1.48 21.15 -10.16
CA LEU A 64 -1.20 20.53 -8.87
C LEU A 64 0.27 20.75 -8.53
N ARG A 65 0.57 21.41 -7.41
CA ARG A 65 1.95 21.63 -6.96
C ARG A 65 2.05 21.60 -5.45
N SER A 66 3.28 21.50 -4.94
CA SER A 66 3.57 21.47 -3.51
C SER A 66 4.32 22.73 -3.06
N ALA A 67 4.06 23.19 -1.84
CA ALA A 67 4.88 24.19 -1.15
C ALA A 67 5.98 23.55 -0.27
N LYS A 68 6.09 22.22 -0.24
CA LYS A 68 7.07 21.45 0.53
C LYS A 68 8.12 20.84 -0.41
N GLN A 69 9.18 20.28 0.19
CA GLN A 69 10.24 19.56 -0.55
C GLN A 69 9.73 18.27 -1.22
N VAL A 70 8.71 17.63 -0.65
CA VAL A 70 8.01 16.50 -1.29
C VAL A 70 6.78 17.03 -2.01
N PHE A 71 6.39 16.36 -3.11
CA PHE A 71 5.09 16.62 -3.73
C PHE A 71 3.98 16.14 -2.80
N CYS A 72 3.97 14.84 -2.51
CA CYS A 72 3.11 14.18 -1.53
C CYS A 72 3.71 12.81 -1.17
N ALA A 73 3.81 12.51 0.12
CA ALA A 73 4.46 11.31 0.63
C ALA A 73 3.54 10.08 0.71
N GLY A 74 2.27 10.20 0.30
CA GLY A 74 1.28 9.13 0.31
C GLY A 74 0.19 9.37 1.35
N GLY A 75 -0.52 8.31 1.72
CA GLY A 75 -1.57 8.36 2.76
C GLY A 75 -1.01 8.61 4.15
N ASP A 76 -1.83 9.21 5.02
CA ASP A 76 -1.50 9.32 6.45
C ASP A 76 -1.65 7.94 7.13
N LEU A 77 -0.53 7.27 7.39
CA LEU A 77 -0.54 5.94 8.01
C LEU A 77 -0.98 5.95 9.49
N GLY A 78 -0.91 7.10 10.16
CA GLY A 78 -1.45 7.26 11.52
C GLY A 78 -2.98 7.26 11.50
N GLU A 79 -3.59 8.05 10.61
CA GLU A 79 -5.04 8.05 10.42
C GLU A 79 -5.54 6.71 9.86
N LEU A 80 -4.75 6.05 9.00
CA LEU A 80 -5.07 4.72 8.52
C LEU A 80 -5.23 3.75 9.69
N GLY A 81 -4.28 3.72 10.63
CA GLY A 81 -4.39 2.89 11.85
C GLY A 81 -5.67 3.16 12.64
N ALA A 82 -6.04 4.43 12.83
CA ALA A 82 -7.29 4.80 13.48
C ALA A 82 -8.53 4.39 12.67
N ALA A 83 -8.46 4.38 11.33
CA ALA A 83 -9.51 3.86 10.47
C ALA A 83 -9.68 2.36 10.64
N TYR A 84 -8.59 1.58 10.70
CA TYR A 84 -8.65 0.15 11.04
C TYR A 84 -9.39 -0.07 12.37
N ASP A 85 -9.03 0.66 13.43
CA ASP A 85 -9.68 0.53 14.74
C ASP A 85 -11.18 0.79 14.69
N ARG A 86 -11.59 1.89 14.05
CA ARG A 86 -13.01 2.24 13.92
C ARG A 86 -13.78 1.20 13.11
N ILE A 87 -13.22 0.71 12.01
CA ILE A 87 -13.88 -0.27 11.14
C ILE A 87 -13.98 -1.62 11.86
N HIS A 88 -12.91 -2.09 12.51
CA HIS A 88 -12.91 -3.37 13.23
C HIS A 88 -13.78 -3.36 14.49
N ALA A 89 -14.06 -2.19 15.07
CA ALA A 89 -15.03 -2.05 16.15
C ALA A 89 -16.49 -2.30 15.71
N LEU A 90 -16.79 -2.24 14.41
CA LEU A 90 -18.13 -2.53 13.88
C LEU A 90 -18.39 -4.04 13.77
N PRO A 91 -19.65 -4.49 13.78
CA PRO A 91 -20.01 -5.86 13.47
C PRO A 91 -19.51 -6.29 12.07
N PRO A 92 -19.04 -7.54 11.86
CA PRO A 92 -18.48 -8.00 10.58
C PRO A 92 -19.32 -7.66 9.33
N PRO A 93 -20.67 -7.78 9.34
CA PRO A 93 -21.49 -7.44 8.17
C PRO A 93 -21.42 -5.95 7.76
N GLU A 94 -21.05 -5.05 8.66
CA GLU A 94 -21.02 -3.60 8.43
C GLU A 94 -19.64 -3.08 7.99
N ARG A 95 -18.58 -3.84 8.28
CA ARG A 95 -17.18 -3.41 8.09
C ARG A 95 -16.86 -3.06 6.64
N ALA A 96 -17.30 -3.88 5.69
CA ALA A 96 -17.03 -3.68 4.28
C ALA A 96 -17.67 -2.38 3.76
N ALA A 97 -18.89 -2.05 4.20
CA ALA A 97 -19.55 -0.79 3.83
C ALA A 97 -18.83 0.42 4.44
N ALA A 98 -18.43 0.33 5.71
CA ALA A 98 -17.67 1.38 6.38
C ALA A 98 -16.28 1.62 5.73
N ALA A 99 -15.59 0.54 5.36
CA ALA A 99 -14.33 0.59 4.64
C ALA A 99 -14.48 1.35 3.30
N ARG A 100 -15.45 0.95 2.48
CA ARG A 100 -15.72 1.64 1.20
C ARG A 100 -16.02 3.12 1.42
N ALA A 101 -16.92 3.44 2.36
CA ALA A 101 -17.28 4.83 2.64
C ALA A 101 -16.07 5.69 3.06
N HIS A 102 -15.10 5.09 3.74
CA HIS A 102 -13.89 5.78 4.19
C HIS A 102 -12.84 5.97 3.10
N PHE A 103 -12.61 4.97 2.24
CA PHE A 103 -11.51 4.98 1.27
C PHE A 103 -11.92 5.39 -0.16
N ALA A 104 -13.18 5.20 -0.55
CA ALA A 104 -13.68 5.55 -1.89
C ALA A 104 -13.58 7.05 -2.27
N PRO A 105 -13.74 8.03 -1.35
CA PRO A 105 -13.80 9.44 -1.73
C PRO A 105 -12.59 9.92 -2.55
N MET A 106 -11.38 9.53 -2.16
CA MET A 106 -10.17 9.91 -2.89
C MET A 106 -10.23 9.46 -4.35
N ASN A 107 -10.57 8.19 -4.59
CA ASN A 107 -10.73 7.62 -5.92
C ASN A 107 -11.78 8.38 -6.75
N ALA A 108 -12.92 8.70 -6.15
CA ALA A 108 -14.00 9.45 -6.80
C ALA A 108 -13.55 10.88 -7.18
N HIS A 109 -12.83 11.58 -6.30
CA HIS A 109 -12.31 12.91 -6.58
C HIS A 109 -11.29 12.90 -7.72
N LEU A 110 -10.37 11.94 -7.74
CA LEU A 110 -9.37 11.81 -8.80
C LEU A 110 -10.01 11.48 -10.15
N LEU A 111 -11.01 10.60 -10.19
CA LEU A 111 -11.74 10.27 -11.42
C LEU A 111 -12.52 11.49 -11.97
N ARG A 112 -13.08 12.32 -11.09
CA ARG A 112 -13.74 13.58 -11.48
C ARG A 112 -12.75 14.60 -12.03
N LEU A 113 -11.59 14.79 -11.40
CA LEU A 113 -10.51 15.65 -11.93
C LEU A 113 -10.06 15.20 -13.32
N GLU A 114 -9.90 13.89 -13.52
CA GLU A 114 -9.52 13.28 -14.79
C GLU A 114 -10.56 13.52 -15.91
N ARG A 115 -11.82 13.77 -15.56
CA ARG A 115 -12.96 13.83 -16.50
C ARG A 115 -13.63 15.19 -16.63
N CYS A 116 -13.19 16.17 -15.84
CA CYS A 116 -13.83 17.49 -15.79
C CYS A 116 -13.73 18.29 -17.11
N GLY A 117 -13.00 17.79 -18.12
CA GLY A 117 -12.86 18.40 -19.44
C GLY A 117 -11.90 19.59 -19.50
N LYS A 118 -11.29 19.96 -18.37
CA LYS A 118 -10.27 21.01 -18.27
C LYS A 118 -8.88 20.38 -18.09
N PRO A 119 -7.82 20.97 -18.65
CA PRO A 119 -6.46 20.49 -18.43
C PRO A 119 -6.06 20.56 -16.95
N VAL A 120 -5.42 19.49 -16.51
CA VAL A 120 -4.85 19.34 -15.16
C VAL A 120 -3.43 18.85 -15.33
N THR A 121 -2.46 19.54 -14.74
CA THR A 121 -1.05 19.17 -14.77
C THR A 121 -0.51 18.99 -13.35
N ALA A 122 0.50 18.14 -13.17
CA ALA A 122 1.23 18.00 -11.92
C ALA A 122 2.65 18.52 -12.09
N ALA A 123 3.03 19.53 -11.31
CA ALA A 123 4.39 20.06 -11.22
C ALA A 123 5.09 19.44 -10.01
N ILE A 124 6.01 18.51 -10.25
CA ILE A 124 6.55 17.57 -9.27
C ILE A 124 8.03 17.90 -9.03
N ALA A 125 8.29 18.69 -7.98
CA ALA A 125 9.65 19.10 -7.61
C ALA A 125 10.39 18.12 -6.69
N GLY A 126 9.73 17.06 -6.23
CA GLY A 126 10.27 16.11 -5.26
C GLY A 126 9.55 14.76 -5.28
N LEU A 127 9.53 14.06 -4.15
CA LEU A 127 8.91 12.75 -4.03
C LEU A 127 7.38 12.81 -4.19
N ALA A 128 6.83 11.99 -5.08
CA ALA A 128 5.41 11.68 -5.21
C ALA A 128 5.24 10.17 -4.99
N LEU A 129 4.90 9.77 -3.77
CA LEU A 129 4.83 8.36 -3.38
C LEU A 129 3.41 7.95 -3.01
N GLY A 130 3.06 6.70 -3.32
CA GLY A 130 1.77 6.10 -3.01
C GLY A 130 0.60 6.94 -3.50
N GLY A 131 -0.35 7.26 -2.62
CA GLY A 131 -1.43 8.19 -2.94
C GLY A 131 -1.00 9.55 -3.53
N GLY A 132 0.22 10.02 -3.24
CA GLY A 132 0.81 11.19 -3.88
C GLY A 132 1.17 10.97 -5.35
N CYS A 133 1.67 9.77 -5.68
CA CYS A 133 1.82 9.33 -7.07
C CYS A 133 0.45 9.16 -7.73
N GLU A 134 -0.53 8.60 -7.05
CA GLU A 134 -1.90 8.42 -7.59
C GLU A 134 -2.57 9.77 -7.91
N LEU A 135 -2.37 10.79 -7.07
CA LEU A 135 -2.78 12.17 -7.34
C LEU A 135 -2.11 12.72 -8.61
N ALA A 136 -0.81 12.47 -8.79
CA ALA A 136 -0.09 12.88 -10.01
C ALA A 136 -0.54 12.10 -11.26
N LEU A 137 -0.86 10.81 -11.12
CA LEU A 137 -1.36 9.96 -12.20
C LEU A 137 -2.75 10.39 -12.70
N ALA A 138 -3.57 11.00 -11.83
CA ALA A 138 -4.86 11.56 -12.23
C ALA A 138 -4.74 12.84 -13.08
N ALA A 139 -3.60 13.53 -13.05
CA ALA A 139 -3.33 14.65 -13.94
C ALA A 139 -3.19 14.19 -15.40
N HIS A 140 -3.45 15.08 -16.35
CA HIS A 140 -3.29 14.81 -17.78
C HIS A 140 -1.84 14.89 -18.24
N HIS A 141 -0.99 15.58 -17.48
CA HIS A 141 0.42 15.78 -17.78
C HIS A 141 1.23 15.95 -16.49
N ARG A 142 2.42 15.36 -16.43
CA ARG A 142 3.32 15.36 -15.28
C ARG A 142 4.67 15.93 -15.68
N VAL A 143 5.02 17.07 -15.09
CA VAL A 143 6.31 17.72 -15.22
C VAL A 143 7.14 17.41 -13.98
N LEU A 144 8.25 16.71 -14.17
CA LEU A 144 9.12 16.27 -13.09
C LEU A 144 10.45 17.04 -13.12
N VAL A 145 10.99 17.34 -11.94
CA VAL A 145 12.31 17.97 -11.83
C VAL A 145 13.43 16.92 -11.91
N ASP A 146 14.50 17.22 -12.66
CA ASP A 146 15.66 16.34 -12.82
C ASP A 146 16.64 16.43 -11.65
N VAL A 147 16.24 15.85 -10.52
CA VAL A 147 17.10 15.72 -9.34
C VAL A 147 16.97 14.34 -8.70
N PRO A 148 18.02 13.81 -8.04
CA PRO A 148 17.96 12.49 -7.39
C PRO A 148 16.89 12.36 -6.30
N SER A 149 16.45 13.48 -5.71
CA SER A 149 15.41 13.53 -4.68
C SER A 149 13.99 13.53 -5.25
N ALA A 150 13.81 13.65 -6.57
CA ALA A 150 12.51 13.58 -7.23
C ALA A 150 12.30 12.15 -7.78
N ALA A 151 11.17 11.55 -7.41
CA ALA A 151 10.82 10.20 -7.82
C ALA A 151 9.30 9.99 -7.73
N LEU A 152 8.81 9.06 -8.56
CA LEU A 152 7.44 8.55 -8.50
C LEU A 152 7.44 7.07 -8.16
N GLY A 153 6.51 6.62 -7.33
CA GLY A 153 6.40 5.22 -6.97
C GLY A 153 5.17 4.89 -6.15
N LEU A 154 4.84 3.60 -6.07
CA LEU A 154 3.70 3.04 -5.34
C LEU A 154 4.18 2.00 -4.30
N PRO A 155 4.73 2.43 -3.14
CA PRO A 155 5.39 1.56 -2.19
C PRO A 155 4.44 0.84 -1.20
N GLU A 156 3.16 0.68 -1.53
CA GLU A 156 2.14 0.10 -0.64
C GLU A 156 2.32 -1.39 -0.37
N VAL A 157 2.62 -2.19 -1.39
CA VAL A 157 2.72 -3.66 -1.27
C VAL A 157 3.79 -4.12 -0.28
N PRO A 158 5.01 -3.54 -0.27
CA PRO A 158 6.03 -3.89 0.72
C PRO A 158 5.61 -3.72 2.18
N ILE A 159 4.64 -2.85 2.48
CA ILE A 159 4.11 -2.64 3.84
C ILE A 159 2.75 -3.33 4.06
N GLY A 160 2.31 -4.18 3.13
CA GLY A 160 1.10 -4.99 3.26
C GLY A 160 -0.19 -4.34 2.75
N LEU A 161 -0.09 -3.21 2.05
CA LEU A 161 -1.22 -2.51 1.43
C LEU A 161 -1.21 -2.68 -0.09
N MET A 162 -2.15 -2.03 -0.77
CA MET A 162 -2.11 -1.86 -2.24
C MET A 162 -2.43 -0.40 -2.59
N PRO A 163 -2.06 0.08 -3.78
CA PRO A 163 -2.56 1.35 -4.29
C PRO A 163 -4.08 1.32 -4.34
N GLY A 164 -4.74 2.32 -3.76
CA GLY A 164 -6.17 2.33 -3.51
C GLY A 164 -6.85 3.64 -3.91
N ALA A 165 -6.17 4.50 -4.67
CA ALA A 165 -6.69 5.72 -5.28
C ALA A 165 -6.50 5.70 -6.83
N GLY A 166 -6.55 4.52 -7.43
CA GLY A 166 -6.57 4.24 -8.85
C GLY A 166 -5.21 3.90 -9.43
N GLY A 167 -4.18 3.71 -8.60
CA GLY A 167 -2.82 3.37 -9.02
C GLY A 167 -2.74 2.05 -9.76
N THR A 168 -3.52 1.04 -9.37
CA THR A 168 -3.59 -0.25 -10.10
C THR A 168 -4.27 -0.12 -11.45
N GLN A 169 -4.98 1.00 -11.68
CA GLN A 169 -5.75 1.22 -12.89
C GLN A 169 -5.08 2.21 -13.85
N ARG A 170 -4.51 3.31 -13.34
CA ARG A 170 -3.89 4.36 -14.16
C ARG A 170 -2.49 3.98 -14.62
N LEU A 171 -1.66 3.48 -13.70
CA LEU A 171 -0.26 3.19 -13.98
C LEU A 171 -0.08 2.19 -15.15
N PRO A 172 -0.64 0.96 -15.11
CA PRO A 172 -0.49 0.02 -16.21
C PRO A 172 -1.14 0.49 -17.53
N ARG A 173 -2.18 1.33 -17.47
CA ARG A 173 -2.77 1.95 -18.69
C ARG A 173 -1.85 3.01 -19.30
N LEU A 174 -1.00 3.64 -18.48
CA LEU A 174 -0.06 4.67 -18.89
C LEU A 174 1.25 4.07 -19.44
N ILE A 175 1.85 3.12 -18.72
CA ILE A 175 3.22 2.64 -18.99
C ILE A 175 3.29 1.15 -19.39
N GLY A 176 2.14 0.48 -19.51
CA GLY A 176 2.05 -0.95 -19.76
C GLY A 176 2.22 -1.79 -18.48
N VAL A 177 1.66 -3.01 -18.50
CA VAL A 177 1.64 -3.91 -17.33
C VAL A 177 3.03 -4.31 -16.89
N GLU A 178 3.90 -4.69 -17.82
CA GLU A 178 5.22 -5.25 -17.50
C GLU A 178 6.12 -4.24 -16.78
N VAL A 179 6.06 -2.96 -17.18
CA VAL A 179 6.79 -1.87 -16.53
C VAL A 179 6.14 -1.47 -15.20
N ALA A 180 4.81 -1.58 -15.10
CA ALA A 180 4.07 -1.26 -13.88
C ALA A 180 4.26 -2.31 -12.77
N LEU A 181 4.46 -3.59 -13.10
CA LEU A 181 4.51 -4.68 -12.10
C LEU A 181 5.57 -4.48 -11.01
N PRO A 182 6.84 -4.13 -11.29
CA PRO A 182 7.82 -3.87 -10.24
C PRO A 182 7.47 -2.66 -9.36
N ILE A 183 6.81 -1.65 -9.92
CA ILE A 183 6.36 -0.46 -9.17
C ILE A 183 5.22 -0.86 -8.23
N LEU A 184 4.26 -1.64 -8.70
CA LEU A 184 3.08 -2.06 -7.95
C LEU A 184 3.39 -3.13 -6.89
N LEU A 185 4.25 -4.11 -7.21
CA LEU A 185 4.49 -5.29 -6.37
C LEU A 185 5.70 -5.13 -5.44
N ASP A 186 6.80 -4.57 -5.95
CA ASP A 186 8.04 -4.43 -5.20
C ASP A 186 8.20 -3.02 -4.61
N GLY A 187 7.30 -2.08 -4.96
CA GLY A 187 7.33 -0.70 -4.48
C GLY A 187 8.51 0.11 -5.01
N VAL A 188 8.97 -0.18 -6.23
CA VAL A 188 10.11 0.51 -6.85
C VAL A 188 9.77 1.98 -7.10
N ASN A 189 10.64 2.87 -6.61
CA ASN A 189 10.61 4.29 -6.94
C ASN A 189 11.41 4.53 -8.21
N LEU A 190 10.80 5.15 -9.22
CA LEU A 190 11.47 5.54 -10.45
C LEU A 190 12.16 6.90 -10.28
N SER A 191 13.45 6.96 -10.61
CA SER A 191 14.20 8.22 -10.72
C SER A 191 13.62 9.12 -11.80
N SER A 192 13.99 10.40 -11.78
CA SER A 192 13.62 11.39 -12.79
C SER A 192 13.77 10.90 -14.23
N THR A 193 14.95 10.39 -14.59
CA THR A 193 15.25 9.90 -15.94
C THR A 193 14.40 8.67 -16.31
N ARG A 194 14.30 7.68 -15.42
CA ARG A 194 13.50 6.48 -15.66
C ARG A 194 12.01 6.80 -15.74
N ALA A 195 11.56 7.81 -14.99
CA ALA A 195 10.17 8.26 -15.04
C ALA A 195 9.81 8.82 -16.43
N LEU A 196 10.69 9.61 -17.04
CA LEU A 196 10.51 10.08 -18.42
C LEU A 196 10.58 8.94 -19.44
N GLU A 197 11.59 8.06 -19.34
CA GLU A 197 11.80 6.96 -20.29
C GLU A 197 10.64 5.95 -20.31
N THR A 198 10.00 5.72 -19.17
CA THR A 198 8.85 4.81 -19.05
C THR A 198 7.51 5.46 -19.35
N GLY A 199 7.45 6.79 -19.41
CA GLY A 199 6.22 7.55 -19.65
C GLY A 199 5.35 7.77 -18.42
N ILE A 200 5.81 7.45 -17.20
CA ILE A 200 5.10 7.85 -15.98
C ILE A 200 5.21 9.37 -15.75
N ALA A 201 6.30 10.00 -16.21
CA ALA A 201 6.42 11.45 -16.34
C ALA A 201 6.46 11.81 -17.84
N ASP A 202 5.89 12.96 -18.17
CA ASP A 202 5.75 13.41 -19.56
C ASP A 202 6.85 14.41 -19.97
N GLU A 203 7.34 15.19 -19.01
CA GLU A 203 8.38 16.20 -19.22
C GLU A 203 9.34 16.21 -18.04
N LEU A 204 10.62 16.41 -18.34
CA LEU A 204 11.68 16.53 -17.36
C LEU A 204 12.38 17.88 -17.48
N VAL A 205 12.49 18.62 -16.38
CA VAL A 205 12.99 19.99 -16.36
C VAL A 205 14.00 20.23 -15.25
N THR A 206 14.78 21.30 -15.36
CA THR A 206 15.65 21.77 -14.27
C THR A 206 14.83 22.31 -13.09
N PRO A 207 15.33 22.22 -11.85
CA PRO A 207 14.63 22.78 -10.69
C PRO A 207 14.20 24.23 -10.88
N GLY A 208 12.95 24.54 -10.57
CA GLY A 208 12.35 25.87 -10.68
C GLY A 208 11.67 26.14 -12.02
N ALA A 209 11.78 25.25 -13.01
CA ALA A 209 11.12 25.39 -14.31
C ALA A 209 9.78 24.63 -14.40
N GLU A 210 9.47 23.77 -13.42
CA GLU A 210 8.32 22.86 -13.47
C GLU A 210 6.96 23.56 -13.52
N ILE A 211 6.83 24.72 -12.85
CA ILE A 211 5.59 25.49 -12.86
C ILE A 211 5.36 26.13 -14.23
N GLU A 212 6.38 26.75 -14.83
CA GLU A 212 6.25 27.39 -16.13
C GLU A 212 6.03 26.38 -17.26
N ALA A 213 6.69 25.21 -17.21
CA ALA A 213 6.44 24.12 -18.15
C ALA A 213 5.01 23.58 -18.02
N ALA A 214 4.55 23.31 -16.79
CA ALA A 214 3.17 22.87 -16.53
C ALA A 214 2.14 23.89 -17.03
N ARG A 215 2.41 25.18 -16.82
CA ARG A 215 1.58 26.29 -17.29
C ARG A 215 1.54 26.39 -18.81
N ALA A 216 2.69 26.29 -19.47
CA ALA A 216 2.78 26.29 -20.92
C ALA A 216 1.98 25.13 -21.54
N TRP A 217 2.02 23.95 -20.90
CA TRP A 217 1.21 22.81 -21.33
C TRP A 217 -0.29 23.07 -21.21
N VAL A 218 -0.75 23.64 -20.07
CA VAL A 218 -2.17 23.99 -19.88
C VAL A 218 -2.66 24.95 -20.96
N LEU A 219 -1.90 26.01 -21.26
CA LEU A 219 -2.26 27.01 -22.27
C LEU A 219 -2.37 26.41 -23.68
N LYS A 220 -1.57 25.38 -23.98
CA LYS A 220 -1.58 24.71 -25.28
C LYS A 220 -2.69 23.65 -25.41
N ASN A 221 -3.20 23.13 -24.30
CA ASN A 221 -4.08 21.95 -24.28
C ASN A 221 -5.43 22.24 -23.59
N ALA A 222 -6.24 23.12 -24.18
CA ALA A 222 -7.53 23.53 -23.61
C ALA A 222 -8.57 22.41 -23.41
N SER A 223 -8.39 21.25 -24.06
CA SER A 223 -9.29 20.09 -23.95
C SER A 223 -8.47 18.81 -23.76
N ALA A 224 -7.91 18.66 -22.57
CA ALA A 224 -7.15 17.47 -22.21
C ALA A 224 -8.09 16.28 -21.93
N ALA A 225 -7.64 15.09 -22.30
CA ALA A 225 -8.29 13.83 -21.99
C ALA A 225 -7.23 12.73 -21.88
N GLN A 226 -7.40 11.83 -20.92
CA GLN A 226 -6.51 10.67 -20.79
C GLN A 226 -6.61 9.75 -22.01
N PRO A 227 -5.56 8.95 -22.30
CA PRO A 227 -5.62 7.97 -23.38
C PRO A 227 -6.82 7.02 -23.25
N TRP A 228 -7.08 6.53 -22.03
CA TRP A 228 -8.14 5.55 -21.74
C TRP A 228 -9.56 6.11 -21.67
N THR A 229 -9.75 7.43 -21.78
CA THR A 229 -11.09 8.02 -21.91
C THR A 229 -11.50 8.19 -23.38
N ARG A 230 -10.61 7.89 -24.32
CA ARG A 230 -10.90 7.98 -25.76
C ARG A 230 -11.79 6.80 -26.19
N PRO A 231 -12.82 7.03 -27.04
CA PRO A 231 -13.66 5.95 -27.53
C PRO A 231 -12.86 4.82 -28.19
N GLY A 232 -13.13 3.59 -27.80
CA GLY A 232 -12.47 2.39 -28.35
C GLY A 232 -11.04 2.17 -27.87
N TRP A 233 -10.53 2.97 -26.93
CA TRP A 233 -9.23 2.69 -26.30
C TRP A 233 -9.29 1.37 -25.52
N MET A 234 -8.28 0.53 -25.74
CA MET A 234 -8.02 -0.66 -24.95
C MET A 234 -6.51 -0.75 -24.70
N LEU A 235 -6.12 -1.36 -23.58
CA LEU A 235 -4.73 -1.68 -23.36
C LEU A 235 -4.29 -2.72 -24.42
N PRO A 236 -3.24 -2.45 -25.21
CA PRO A 236 -2.81 -3.38 -26.25
C PRO A 236 -2.39 -4.75 -25.72
N ASP A 237 -2.45 -5.76 -26.58
CA ASP A 237 -1.88 -7.10 -26.37
C ASP A 237 -2.33 -7.80 -25.08
N ALA A 238 -3.65 -7.89 -24.88
CA ALA A 238 -4.27 -8.49 -23.70
C ALA A 238 -3.78 -9.90 -23.35
N ASP A 239 -3.55 -10.74 -24.36
CA ASP A 239 -3.06 -12.09 -24.15
C ASP A 239 -1.61 -12.09 -23.64
N SER A 240 -0.79 -11.17 -24.14
CA SER A 240 0.62 -11.04 -23.73
C SER A 240 0.71 -10.62 -22.28
N TRP A 241 0.05 -9.51 -21.90
CA TRP A 241 0.18 -9.04 -20.52
C TRP A 241 -0.49 -9.97 -19.51
N ARG A 242 -1.55 -10.71 -19.87
CA ARG A 242 -2.13 -11.75 -19.00
C ARG A 242 -1.19 -12.93 -18.78
N ALA A 243 -0.46 -13.36 -19.82
CA ALA A 243 0.56 -14.39 -19.68
C ALA A 243 1.69 -13.94 -18.75
N THR A 244 2.13 -12.68 -18.88
CA THR A 244 3.10 -12.07 -17.95
C THR A 244 2.54 -12.02 -16.53
N LEU A 245 1.31 -11.56 -16.35
CA LEU A 245 0.64 -11.49 -15.04
C LEU A 245 0.56 -12.85 -14.36
N THR A 246 0.15 -13.89 -15.10
CA THR A 246 0.06 -15.28 -14.63
C THR A 246 1.43 -15.78 -14.17
N SER A 247 2.47 -15.60 -14.99
CA SER A 247 3.82 -16.05 -14.69
C SER A 247 4.39 -15.37 -13.45
N VAL A 248 4.19 -14.05 -13.33
CA VAL A 248 4.63 -13.27 -12.16
C VAL A 248 3.85 -13.65 -10.91
N GLN A 249 2.54 -13.89 -11.03
CA GLN A 249 1.72 -14.35 -9.91
C GLN A 249 2.16 -15.74 -9.41
N GLU A 250 2.42 -16.70 -10.30
CA GLU A 250 2.92 -18.03 -9.93
C GLU A 250 4.26 -17.95 -9.19
N ALA A 251 5.21 -17.15 -9.69
CA ALA A 251 6.49 -16.93 -9.03
C ALA A 251 6.34 -16.26 -7.65
N MET A 252 5.45 -15.26 -7.53
CA MET A 252 5.17 -14.56 -6.28
C MET A 252 4.56 -15.52 -5.24
N LEU A 253 3.55 -16.30 -5.62
CA LEU A 253 2.88 -17.26 -4.74
C LEU A 253 3.83 -18.38 -4.27
N SER A 254 4.65 -18.90 -5.18
CA SER A 254 5.66 -19.91 -4.86
C SER A 254 6.67 -19.39 -3.83
N ARG A 255 7.19 -18.18 -4.04
CA ARG A 255 8.17 -17.54 -3.13
C ARG A 255 7.58 -17.19 -1.76
N THR A 256 6.31 -16.81 -1.70
CA THR A 256 5.69 -16.23 -0.50
C THR A 256 4.79 -17.20 0.28
N GLY A 257 4.53 -18.39 -0.27
CA GLY A 257 3.54 -19.33 0.28
C GLY A 257 2.10 -18.84 0.23
N GLY A 258 1.84 -17.72 -0.48
CA GLY A 258 0.53 -17.08 -0.55
C GLY A 258 0.11 -16.34 0.73
N ASN A 259 1.03 -16.02 1.64
CA ASN A 259 0.68 -15.36 2.92
C ASN A 259 0.52 -13.84 2.83
N PHE A 260 0.85 -13.23 1.69
CA PHE A 260 0.80 -11.78 1.52
C PHE A 260 -0.44 -11.43 0.69
N PRO A 261 -1.53 -10.95 1.30
CA PRO A 261 -2.78 -10.69 0.59
C PRO A 261 -2.70 -9.48 -0.36
N ALA A 262 -1.87 -8.49 -0.04
CA ALA A 262 -1.68 -7.28 -0.85
C ALA A 262 -1.34 -7.55 -2.33
N PRO A 263 -0.27 -8.29 -2.67
CA PRO A 263 0.04 -8.56 -4.07
C PRO A 263 -1.03 -9.43 -4.76
N ILE A 264 -1.77 -10.28 -4.02
CA ILE A 264 -2.91 -11.02 -4.57
C ILE A 264 -4.03 -10.07 -4.99
N ALA A 265 -4.36 -9.08 -4.16
CA ALA A 265 -5.34 -8.05 -4.47
C ALA A 265 -4.91 -7.19 -5.68
N VAL A 266 -3.62 -6.88 -5.80
CA VAL A 266 -3.07 -6.21 -7.00
C VAL A 266 -3.28 -7.07 -8.25
N PHE A 267 -2.93 -8.35 -8.22
CA PHE A 267 -3.14 -9.24 -9.39
C PHE A 267 -4.62 -9.29 -9.80
N GLU A 268 -5.54 -9.37 -8.84
CA GLU A 268 -6.97 -9.36 -9.11
C GLU A 268 -7.43 -8.04 -9.77
N CYS A 269 -6.94 -6.90 -9.27
CA CYS A 269 -7.26 -5.59 -9.83
C CYS A 269 -6.71 -5.40 -11.25
N LEU A 270 -5.55 -5.96 -11.54
CA LEU A 270 -4.96 -5.92 -12.88
C LEU A 270 -5.73 -6.84 -13.84
N ASP A 271 -5.97 -8.08 -13.46
CA ASP A 271 -6.64 -9.07 -14.32
C ASP A 271 -8.07 -8.64 -14.67
N LYS A 272 -8.86 -8.28 -13.66
CA LYS A 272 -10.27 -7.88 -13.85
C LYS A 272 -10.36 -6.44 -14.36
N GLY A 273 -9.65 -5.51 -13.71
CA GLY A 273 -9.80 -4.07 -13.93
C GLY A 273 -9.26 -3.56 -15.26
N LEU A 274 -8.17 -4.13 -15.81
CA LEU A 274 -7.60 -3.65 -17.08
C LEU A 274 -8.42 -4.04 -18.31
N THR A 275 -9.34 -4.99 -18.15
CA THR A 275 -10.26 -5.44 -19.21
C THR A 275 -11.58 -4.67 -19.20
N ALA A 276 -11.82 -3.92 -18.13
CA ALA A 276 -13.01 -3.12 -17.90
C ALA A 276 -12.75 -1.64 -18.22
N SER A 277 -13.81 -0.84 -18.16
CA SER A 277 -13.68 0.63 -18.20
C SER A 277 -12.88 1.13 -16.99
N ILE A 278 -12.36 2.36 -17.06
CA ILE A 278 -11.64 2.96 -15.93
C ILE A 278 -12.51 3.07 -14.67
N ASP A 279 -13.82 3.36 -14.81
CA ASP A 279 -14.76 3.42 -13.69
C ASP A 279 -14.93 2.06 -13.01
N GLU A 280 -15.15 1.02 -13.81
CA GLU A 280 -15.29 -0.35 -13.31
C GLU A 280 -13.99 -0.84 -12.69
N GLY A 281 -12.84 -0.52 -13.30
CA GLY A 281 -11.53 -0.83 -12.74
C GLY A 281 -11.29 -0.16 -11.38
N ILE A 282 -11.63 1.13 -11.25
CA ILE A 282 -11.53 1.87 -9.98
C ILE A 282 -12.51 1.31 -8.95
N ALA A 283 -13.73 0.96 -9.36
CA ALA A 283 -14.70 0.30 -8.49
C ALA A 283 -14.17 -1.05 -7.98
N LEU A 284 -13.59 -1.87 -8.85
CA LEU A 284 -12.96 -3.14 -8.46
C LEU A 284 -11.78 -2.93 -7.50
N GLU A 285 -10.96 -1.90 -7.73
CA GLU A 285 -9.84 -1.56 -6.86
C GLU A 285 -10.31 -1.19 -5.44
N ILE A 286 -11.36 -0.37 -5.30
CA ILE A 286 -11.86 0.00 -3.98
C ILE A 286 -12.50 -1.19 -3.25
N GLU A 287 -13.14 -2.11 -3.98
CA GLU A 287 -13.64 -3.37 -3.42
C GLU A 287 -12.49 -4.23 -2.88
N ALA A 288 -11.42 -4.39 -3.67
CA ALA A 288 -10.24 -5.15 -3.27
C ALA A 288 -9.52 -4.50 -2.09
N PHE A 289 -9.38 -3.18 -2.08
CA PHE A 289 -8.79 -2.43 -0.96
C PHE A 289 -9.63 -2.58 0.32
N ALA A 290 -10.96 -2.45 0.21
CA ALA A 290 -11.88 -2.61 1.34
C ALA A 290 -11.89 -4.04 1.90
N ALA A 291 -11.67 -5.06 1.07
CA ALA A 291 -11.47 -6.43 1.52
C ALA A 291 -10.09 -6.60 2.18
N LEU A 292 -9.04 -6.05 1.58
CA LEU A 292 -7.67 -6.15 2.08
C LEU A 292 -7.54 -5.58 3.50
N ILE A 293 -8.11 -4.41 3.79
CA ILE A 293 -8.00 -3.80 5.12
C ILE A 293 -8.80 -4.52 6.23
N GLN A 294 -9.60 -5.53 5.88
CA GLN A 294 -10.24 -6.41 6.87
C GLN A 294 -9.31 -7.56 7.30
N ARG A 295 -8.23 -7.78 6.55
CA ARG A 295 -7.20 -8.78 6.87
C ARG A 295 -6.35 -8.33 8.08
N PRO A 296 -5.85 -9.26 8.91
CA PRO A 296 -4.89 -8.94 9.96
C PRO A 296 -3.49 -8.60 9.41
N GLU A 297 -3.08 -9.20 8.29
CA GLU A 297 -1.74 -9.03 7.71
C GLU A 297 -1.38 -7.56 7.44
N PRO A 298 -2.19 -6.77 6.69
CA PRO A 298 -1.83 -5.40 6.35
C PRO A 298 -1.57 -4.51 7.56
N ARG A 299 -2.46 -4.55 8.57
CA ARG A 299 -2.32 -3.77 9.79
C ARG A 299 -1.02 -4.10 10.53
N ASN A 300 -0.73 -5.39 10.67
CA ASN A 300 0.45 -5.85 11.39
C ASN A 300 1.73 -5.54 10.61
N MET A 301 1.70 -5.68 9.28
CA MET A 301 2.80 -5.30 8.40
C MET A 301 3.09 -3.80 8.47
N ILE A 302 2.09 -2.91 8.45
CA ILE A 302 2.30 -1.46 8.62
C ILE A 302 2.96 -1.17 9.98
N ARG A 303 2.45 -1.79 11.07
CA ARG A 303 3.00 -1.62 12.42
C ARG A 303 4.49 -1.98 12.48
N ALA A 304 4.91 -3.09 11.89
CA ALA A 304 6.31 -3.52 11.99
C ALA A 304 7.22 -2.97 10.88
N LEU A 305 6.77 -2.98 9.63
CA LEU A 305 7.58 -2.65 8.45
C LEU A 305 7.64 -1.15 8.16
N PHE A 306 6.72 -0.36 8.71
CA PHE A 306 6.77 1.10 8.63
C PHE A 306 7.05 1.74 9.99
N VAL A 307 6.13 1.63 10.95
CA VAL A 307 6.25 2.32 12.26
C VAL A 307 7.46 1.79 13.04
N GLY A 308 7.56 0.46 13.17
CA GLY A 308 8.68 -0.22 13.81
C GLY A 308 10.02 0.05 13.12
N ALA A 309 10.06 0.06 11.79
CA ALA A 309 11.26 0.37 11.02
C ALA A 309 11.77 1.80 11.27
N GLN A 310 10.86 2.78 11.31
CA GLN A 310 11.21 4.16 11.60
C GLN A 310 11.76 4.34 13.01
N ASP A 311 11.10 3.76 14.03
CA ASP A 311 11.59 3.86 15.42
C ASP A 311 12.91 3.12 15.60
N TYR A 312 13.04 1.91 15.05
CA TYR A 312 14.29 1.16 15.04
C TYR A 312 15.45 1.98 14.45
N GLY A 313 15.23 2.58 13.26
CA GLY A 313 16.24 3.40 12.58
C GLY A 313 16.64 4.65 13.39
N LYS A 314 15.68 5.32 14.03
CA LYS A 314 15.95 6.48 14.91
C LYS A 314 16.77 6.06 16.14
N ARG A 315 16.35 5.00 16.83
CA ARG A 315 17.03 4.51 18.04
C ARG A 315 18.40 3.93 17.76
N ARG A 316 18.58 3.25 16.63
CA ARG A 316 19.88 2.75 16.19
C ARG A 316 20.88 3.89 15.97
N LYS A 317 20.45 4.98 15.32
CA LYS A 317 21.29 6.18 15.11
C LYS A 317 21.64 6.88 16.42
N ALA A 318 20.73 6.84 17.39
CA ALA A 318 20.94 7.41 18.72
C ALA A 318 21.60 6.42 19.71
N ASP A 319 22.04 5.24 19.26
CA ASP A 319 22.62 4.17 20.08
C ASP A 319 21.79 3.83 21.34
N SER A 320 20.47 3.76 21.16
CA SER A 320 19.47 3.63 22.23
C SER A 320 18.48 2.49 21.97
N LEU A 321 18.92 1.44 21.27
CA LEU A 321 18.10 0.24 21.08
C LEU A 321 17.91 -0.48 22.42
N PRO A 322 16.70 -1.03 22.68
CA PRO A 322 16.47 -1.86 23.87
C PRO A 322 17.43 -3.04 23.96
N SER A 323 17.93 -3.29 25.18
CA SER A 323 18.81 -4.43 25.45
C SER A 323 18.09 -5.76 25.21
N GLY A 324 18.82 -6.76 24.69
CA GLY A 324 18.33 -8.12 24.55
C GLY A 324 17.63 -8.43 23.21
N ILE A 325 17.41 -7.43 22.35
CA ILE A 325 16.86 -7.64 21.00
C ILE A 325 17.73 -8.62 20.20
N ASP A 326 19.04 -8.41 20.15
CA ASP A 326 19.95 -9.23 19.33
C ASP A 326 19.98 -10.71 19.74
N ALA A 327 19.77 -11.00 21.04
CA ALA A 327 19.74 -12.38 21.55
C ALA A 327 18.47 -13.16 21.15
N MET A 328 17.45 -12.48 20.61
CA MET A 328 16.19 -13.12 20.25
C MET A 328 16.29 -14.02 19.01
N GLY A 329 17.30 -13.82 18.16
CA GLY A 329 17.57 -14.71 17.02
C GLY A 329 17.77 -16.16 17.46
N ASP A 330 18.64 -16.38 18.45
CA ASP A 330 18.92 -17.71 18.99
C ASP A 330 17.71 -18.28 19.76
N ALA A 331 17.01 -17.44 20.52
CA ALA A 331 15.80 -17.84 21.25
C ALA A 331 14.70 -18.33 20.28
N LEU A 332 14.50 -17.63 19.17
CA LEU A 332 13.57 -18.03 18.11
C LEU A 332 13.96 -19.38 17.49
N ALA A 333 15.23 -19.54 17.12
CA ALA A 333 15.73 -20.79 16.52
C ALA A 333 15.56 -21.99 17.46
N ASN A 334 15.84 -21.81 18.75
CA ASN A 334 15.68 -22.84 19.78
C ASN A 334 14.20 -23.25 19.94
N MET A 335 13.29 -22.28 20.01
CA MET A 335 11.85 -22.56 20.14
C MET A 335 11.28 -23.29 18.91
N LEU A 336 11.69 -22.89 17.71
CA LEU A 336 11.31 -23.59 16.47
C LEU A 336 11.84 -25.02 16.43
N THR A 337 13.08 -25.23 16.88
CA THR A 337 13.69 -26.57 16.94
C THR A 337 12.96 -27.48 17.92
N ALA A 338 12.64 -26.97 19.11
CA ALA A 338 11.89 -27.71 20.14
C ALA A 338 10.49 -28.07 19.64
N ALA A 339 9.76 -27.12 19.05
CA ALA A 339 8.43 -27.35 18.49
C ALA A 339 8.46 -28.37 17.33
N GLY A 340 9.43 -28.24 16.42
CA GLY A 340 9.65 -29.19 15.33
C GLY A 340 9.90 -30.61 15.86
N SER A 341 10.75 -30.75 16.88
CA SER A 341 11.07 -32.03 17.51
C SER A 341 9.83 -32.66 18.16
N GLY A 342 9.00 -31.86 18.85
CA GLY A 342 7.73 -32.31 19.41
C GLY A 342 6.76 -32.82 18.34
N LEU A 343 6.65 -32.12 17.20
CA LEU A 343 5.81 -32.53 16.08
C LEU A 343 6.28 -33.84 15.43
N LEU A 344 7.59 -34.06 15.31
CA LEU A 344 8.15 -35.32 14.82
C LEU A 344 7.83 -36.49 15.76
N VAL A 345 7.97 -36.28 17.08
CA VAL A 345 7.58 -37.28 18.10
C VAL A 345 6.07 -37.58 18.04
N ALA A 346 5.25 -36.59 17.73
CA ALA A 346 3.81 -36.74 17.51
C ALA A 346 3.44 -37.41 16.18
N GLY A 347 4.42 -37.88 15.39
CA GLY A 347 4.21 -38.64 14.16
C GLY A 347 4.04 -37.80 12.89
N ILE A 348 4.33 -36.50 12.92
CA ILE A 348 4.38 -35.68 11.71
C ILE A 348 5.65 -36.02 10.92
N SER A 349 5.51 -36.23 9.61
CA SER A 349 6.67 -36.55 8.76
C SER A 349 7.61 -35.33 8.61
N PRO A 350 8.93 -35.54 8.52
CA PRO A 350 9.88 -34.45 8.27
C PRO A 350 9.54 -33.61 7.03
N GLU A 351 9.05 -34.24 5.97
CA GLU A 351 8.69 -33.58 4.70
C GLU A 351 7.48 -32.66 4.89
N THR A 352 6.48 -33.09 5.66
CA THR A 352 5.31 -32.28 5.97
C THR A 352 5.68 -31.10 6.87
N LEU A 353 6.52 -31.33 7.87
CA LEU A 353 7.00 -30.28 8.77
C LEU A 353 7.77 -29.21 7.98
N GLU A 354 8.70 -29.61 7.13
CA GLU A 354 9.50 -28.68 6.33
C GLU A 354 8.62 -27.93 5.31
N ARG A 355 7.68 -28.60 4.65
CA ARG A 355 6.72 -27.94 3.74
C ARG A 355 5.91 -26.84 4.45
N VAL A 356 5.42 -27.10 5.66
CA VAL A 356 4.69 -26.08 6.44
C VAL A 356 5.62 -24.95 6.89
N ARG A 357 6.86 -25.26 7.32
CA ARG A 357 7.85 -24.25 7.71
C ARG A 357 8.21 -23.33 6.53
N GLN A 358 8.35 -23.90 5.33
CA GLN A 358 8.59 -23.18 4.08
C GLN A 358 7.41 -22.29 3.73
N ARG A 359 6.20 -22.85 3.78
CA ARG A 359 4.98 -22.11 3.50
C ARG A 359 4.81 -20.95 4.47
N LEU A 360 5.19 -21.06 5.74
CA LEU A 360 5.14 -19.93 6.69
C LEU A 360 6.18 -18.84 6.41
N GLY A 361 7.29 -19.15 5.74
CA GLY A 361 8.29 -18.16 5.35
C GLY A 361 9.27 -17.74 6.45
N PHE A 362 9.66 -18.66 7.35
CA PHE A 362 10.77 -18.40 8.28
C PHE A 362 12.11 -18.37 7.53
N ALA A 363 12.96 -17.35 7.73
CA ALA A 363 14.13 -17.07 6.88
C ALA A 363 15.29 -18.11 6.92
N ASN A 364 15.21 -19.11 7.80
CA ASN A 364 16.15 -20.25 7.85
C ASN A 364 15.64 -21.48 7.10
N THR A 365 14.70 -21.26 6.19
CA THR A 365 14.03 -22.31 5.43
C THR A 365 14.33 -22.11 3.95
N PRO A 366 14.94 -23.08 3.25
CA PRO A 366 15.16 -22.94 1.81
C PRO A 366 13.82 -22.74 1.07
N PRO A 367 13.80 -22.04 -0.08
CA PRO A 367 12.57 -21.84 -0.85
C PRO A 367 11.92 -23.17 -1.23
N SER A 368 10.59 -23.24 -1.20
CA SER A 368 9.87 -24.43 -1.68
C SER A 368 10.15 -24.65 -3.17
N THR A 369 10.52 -25.88 -3.53
CA THR A 369 10.57 -26.35 -4.93
C THR A 369 9.24 -26.98 -5.37
N ASP A 370 8.26 -27.03 -4.48
CA ASP A 370 6.96 -27.66 -4.71
C ASP A 370 5.99 -26.71 -5.42
N SER A 371 5.84 -26.90 -6.72
CA SER A 371 4.88 -26.18 -7.57
C SER A 371 3.43 -26.62 -7.36
N THR A 372 3.18 -27.60 -6.48
CA THR A 372 1.84 -28.15 -6.20
C THR A 372 1.16 -27.51 -4.99
N LEU A 373 1.77 -26.46 -4.39
CA LEU A 373 1.10 -25.64 -3.37
C LEU A 373 -0.32 -25.34 -3.83
N PRO A 374 -1.34 -25.64 -3.01
CA PRO A 374 -2.69 -25.76 -3.49
C PRO A 374 -3.16 -24.46 -4.15
N ARG A 375 -3.66 -24.60 -5.38
CA ARG A 375 -4.26 -23.53 -6.18
C ARG A 375 -5.58 -23.11 -5.55
N TRP A 376 -5.52 -22.40 -4.43
CA TRP A 376 -6.70 -21.80 -3.82
C TRP A 376 -7.20 -20.70 -4.76
N SER A 377 -8.51 -20.61 -4.91
CA SER A 377 -9.12 -19.55 -5.72
C SER A 377 -8.75 -18.18 -5.15
N ASN A 378 -8.64 -17.16 -6.01
CA ASN A 378 -8.38 -15.78 -5.55
C ASN A 378 -9.44 -15.31 -4.53
N ASP A 379 -10.68 -15.79 -4.68
CA ASP A 379 -11.80 -15.50 -3.78
C ASP A 379 -11.57 -16.01 -2.34
N GLU A 380 -10.90 -17.15 -2.18
CA GLU A 380 -10.47 -17.64 -0.86
C GLU A 380 -9.30 -16.82 -0.32
N ARG A 381 -8.42 -16.27 -1.16
CA ARG A 381 -7.18 -15.64 -0.73
C ARG A 381 -7.32 -14.15 -0.33
N ALA A 382 -8.27 -13.44 -0.91
CA ALA A 382 -8.44 -12.00 -0.69
C ALA A 382 -9.40 -11.66 0.46
N ALA A 383 -10.39 -12.52 0.76
CA ALA A 383 -11.45 -12.24 1.73
C ALA A 383 -11.35 -13.10 3.01
N GLY A 384 -11.74 -12.51 4.15
CA GLY A 384 -11.86 -13.18 5.45
C GLY A 384 -10.95 -12.60 6.53
N GLU A 385 -11.25 -12.82 7.81
CA GLU A 385 -10.53 -12.21 8.94
C GLU A 385 -9.38 -13.09 9.47
N ASP A 386 -9.30 -14.33 8.98
CA ASP A 386 -8.43 -15.37 9.51
C ASP A 386 -7.22 -15.64 8.62
N TYR A 387 -6.10 -16.04 9.22
CA TYR A 387 -4.96 -16.60 8.49
C TYR A 387 -5.38 -17.92 7.82
N TRP A 388 -4.70 -18.31 6.74
CA TRP A 388 -5.08 -19.50 5.97
C TRP A 388 -5.13 -20.79 6.80
N PHE A 389 -4.32 -20.90 7.85
CA PHE A 389 -4.23 -22.06 8.75
C PHE A 389 -5.25 -22.05 9.89
N GLU A 390 -6.11 -21.04 9.95
CA GLU A 390 -7.12 -20.89 11.00
C GLU A 390 -8.54 -21.15 10.51
N ARG A 391 -8.71 -21.17 9.19
CA ARG A 391 -9.99 -21.42 8.54
C ARG A 391 -10.46 -22.86 8.76
N ALA A 392 -11.78 -23.04 8.76
CA ALA A 392 -12.40 -24.35 8.75
C ALA A 392 -11.87 -25.17 7.56
N GLY A 393 -11.27 -26.33 7.82
CA GLY A 393 -10.67 -27.19 6.78
C GLY A 393 -9.16 -27.08 6.61
N ALA A 394 -8.45 -26.23 7.37
CA ALA A 394 -6.98 -26.13 7.30
C ALA A 394 -6.22 -27.44 7.65
N GLY A 395 -6.91 -28.41 8.24
CA GLY A 395 -6.42 -29.78 8.39
C GLY A 395 -5.15 -29.91 9.25
N PRO A 396 -4.36 -30.98 9.05
CA PRO A 396 -3.12 -31.21 9.78
C PRO A 396 -2.08 -30.10 9.59
N GLU A 397 -1.93 -29.56 8.38
CA GLU A 397 -0.98 -28.47 8.10
C GLU A 397 -1.31 -27.20 8.87
N GLY A 398 -2.60 -26.87 9.02
CA GLY A 398 -3.00 -25.71 9.81
C GLY A 398 -2.66 -25.86 11.29
N ARG A 399 -2.76 -27.07 11.85
CA ARG A 399 -2.34 -27.34 13.25
C ARG A 399 -0.83 -27.22 13.41
N ILE A 400 -0.05 -27.77 12.48
CA ILE A 400 1.42 -27.65 12.48
C ILE A 400 1.81 -26.17 12.41
N ALA A 401 1.18 -25.41 11.51
CA ALA A 401 1.46 -23.99 11.34
C ALA A 401 1.22 -23.20 12.63
N ARG A 402 0.10 -23.46 13.31
CA ARG A 402 -0.23 -22.83 14.59
C ARG A 402 0.78 -23.15 15.68
N VAL A 403 1.21 -24.41 15.80
CA VAL A 403 2.23 -24.82 16.77
C VAL A 403 3.55 -24.07 16.51
N LEU A 404 4.00 -24.00 15.27
CA LEU A 404 5.24 -23.32 14.91
C LEU A 404 5.17 -21.80 15.16
N MET A 405 4.09 -21.14 14.73
CA MET A 405 3.90 -19.71 14.95
C MET A 405 3.83 -19.37 16.44
N ASN A 406 3.09 -20.15 17.24
CA ASN A 406 2.96 -19.93 18.67
C ASN A 406 4.29 -20.15 19.40
N ALA A 407 5.03 -21.20 19.06
CA ALA A 407 6.35 -21.46 19.63
C ALA A 407 7.34 -20.35 19.29
N ALA A 408 7.38 -19.92 18.02
CA ALA A 408 8.22 -18.83 17.56
C ALA A 408 7.92 -17.52 18.28
N ALA A 409 6.65 -17.15 18.40
CA ALA A 409 6.24 -15.93 19.10
C ALA A 409 6.52 -16.01 20.61
N ALA A 410 6.39 -17.19 21.22
CA ALA A 410 6.68 -17.38 22.64
C ALA A 410 8.14 -17.07 23.03
N ALA A 411 9.09 -17.16 22.09
CA ALA A 411 10.48 -16.75 22.31
C ALA A 411 10.62 -15.28 22.74
N TYR A 412 9.66 -14.42 22.34
CA TYR A 412 9.69 -12.98 22.59
C TYR A 412 8.89 -12.54 23.82
N ARG A 413 8.17 -13.45 24.51
CA ARG A 413 7.37 -13.09 25.69
C ARG A 413 8.17 -12.37 26.78
N PRO A 414 9.37 -12.84 27.18
CA PRO A 414 10.13 -12.17 28.23
C PRO A 414 10.52 -10.75 27.83
N LEU A 415 10.93 -10.56 26.57
CA LEU A 415 11.32 -9.25 26.05
C LEU A 415 10.12 -8.29 25.98
N ARG A 416 8.96 -8.77 25.50
CA ARG A 416 7.70 -8.01 25.49
C ARG A 416 7.31 -7.54 26.89
N GLN A 417 7.39 -8.41 27.90
CA GLN A 417 7.03 -8.09 29.29
C GLN A 417 8.01 -7.08 29.93
N ALA A 418 9.28 -7.12 29.53
CA ALA A 418 10.30 -6.23 30.06
C ALA A 418 10.28 -4.82 29.43
N LEU A 419 9.69 -4.67 28.25
CA LEU A 419 9.71 -3.42 27.46
C LEU A 419 8.37 -2.70 27.47
N PRO A 420 8.36 -1.35 27.45
CA PRO A 420 7.13 -0.58 27.31
C PRO A 420 6.48 -0.82 25.94
N GLU A 421 5.15 -0.70 25.83
CA GLU A 421 4.40 -0.95 24.59
C GLU A 421 4.90 -0.15 23.38
N ARG A 422 5.34 1.10 23.61
CA ARG A 422 5.92 1.95 22.57
C ARG A 422 7.14 1.33 21.87
N ASP A 423 7.79 0.35 22.50
CA ASP A 423 8.96 -0.33 21.97
C ASP A 423 8.60 -1.61 21.17
N HIS A 424 7.35 -2.10 21.26
CA HIS A 424 6.96 -3.41 20.72
C HIS A 424 7.06 -3.46 19.19
N ALA A 425 6.64 -2.41 18.49
CA ALA A 425 6.71 -2.35 17.03
C ALA A 425 8.15 -2.43 16.49
N LEU A 426 9.14 -1.83 17.18
CA LEU A 426 10.54 -1.93 16.75
C LEU A 426 11.15 -3.32 17.02
N VAL A 427 10.66 -4.02 18.05
CA VAL A 427 11.07 -5.40 18.33
C VAL A 427 10.52 -6.32 17.24
N ASP A 428 9.26 -6.12 16.84
CA ASP A 428 8.67 -6.84 15.71
C ASP A 428 9.41 -6.58 14.41
N HIS A 429 9.78 -5.33 14.14
CA HIS A 429 10.64 -4.98 13.02
C HIS A 429 11.97 -5.75 13.05
N ALA A 430 12.65 -5.77 14.20
CA ALA A 430 13.92 -6.46 14.34
C ALA A 430 13.78 -7.98 14.16
N ALA A 431 12.71 -8.57 14.72
CA ALA A 431 12.40 -9.98 14.57
C ALA A 431 12.23 -10.38 13.10
N ILE A 432 11.49 -9.57 12.33
CA ILE A 432 11.30 -9.81 10.90
C ILE A 432 12.63 -9.61 10.14
N ARG A 433 13.31 -8.49 10.38
CA ARG A 433 14.44 -8.06 9.56
C ARG A 433 15.72 -8.85 9.82
N PHE A 434 15.96 -9.23 11.07
CA PHE A 434 17.25 -9.78 11.51
C PHE A 434 17.14 -11.21 12.04
N HIS A 435 15.97 -11.63 12.54
CA HIS A 435 15.81 -12.97 13.15
C HIS A 435 15.03 -13.94 12.26
N GLY A 436 14.45 -13.46 11.15
CA GLY A 436 13.75 -14.30 10.18
C GLY A 436 12.31 -14.67 10.54
N PHE A 437 11.65 -13.87 11.39
CA PHE A 437 10.23 -14.01 11.67
C PHE A 437 9.38 -13.64 10.44
N PRO A 438 8.26 -14.32 10.14
CA PRO A 438 7.53 -14.07 8.91
C PRO A 438 6.88 -12.69 8.84
N ALA A 439 7.24 -11.90 7.83
CA ALA A 439 6.84 -10.50 7.72
C ALA A 439 5.32 -10.29 7.64
N TRP A 440 4.59 -11.19 6.95
CA TRP A 440 3.13 -11.11 6.78
C TRP A 440 2.35 -11.15 8.11
N SER A 441 2.95 -11.69 9.16
CA SER A 441 2.33 -11.71 10.50
C SER A 441 2.46 -10.38 11.25
N GLY A 442 3.37 -9.51 10.79
CA GLY A 442 3.82 -8.28 11.44
C GLY A 442 4.58 -8.48 12.75
N GLY A 443 5.11 -9.68 12.99
CA GLY A 443 6.08 -9.93 14.05
C GLY A 443 5.54 -10.71 15.25
N PRO A 444 6.43 -11.19 16.12
CA PRO A 444 6.10 -12.04 17.25
C PRO A 444 5.22 -11.36 18.31
N ILE A 445 5.41 -10.07 18.60
CA ILE A 445 4.60 -9.35 19.59
C ILE A 445 3.21 -9.07 19.04
N ALA A 446 3.09 -8.62 17.79
CA ALA A 446 1.79 -8.51 17.10
C ALA A 446 1.02 -9.84 17.16
N TRP A 447 1.72 -10.95 16.94
CA TRP A 447 1.16 -12.29 17.03
C TRP A 447 0.67 -12.63 18.45
N LEU A 448 1.46 -12.34 19.48
CA LEU A 448 1.09 -12.58 20.88
C LEU A 448 -0.13 -11.76 21.30
N GLU A 449 -0.16 -10.46 20.97
CA GLU A 449 -1.29 -9.57 21.26
C GLU A 449 -2.57 -10.13 20.64
N ARG A 450 -2.51 -10.63 19.40
CA ARG A 450 -3.65 -11.25 18.74
C ARG A 450 -4.16 -12.48 19.49
N LEU A 451 -3.28 -13.36 19.97
CA LEU A 451 -3.68 -14.56 20.70
C LEU A 451 -4.45 -14.23 22.00
N GLU A 452 -4.05 -13.16 22.69
CA GLU A 452 -4.71 -12.70 23.91
C GLU A 452 -6.12 -12.18 23.65
N HIS A 453 -6.32 -11.45 22.55
CA HIS A 453 -7.64 -10.97 22.14
C HIS A 453 -8.55 -12.09 21.65
N ALA A 454 -7.99 -13.11 21.00
CA ALA A 454 -8.76 -14.24 20.48
C ALA A 454 -9.23 -15.20 21.58
N ASN A 455 -8.52 -15.28 22.72
CA ASN A 455 -8.86 -16.24 23.77
C ASN A 455 -8.27 -15.85 25.16
N PRO A 456 -9.00 -15.08 25.99
CA PRO A 456 -8.55 -14.71 27.34
C PRO A 456 -8.36 -15.91 28.29
N SER A 457 -8.77 -17.11 27.88
CA SER A 457 -8.68 -18.37 28.65
C SER A 457 -7.57 -19.32 28.18
N SER A 458 -6.83 -18.97 27.11
CA SER A 458 -5.88 -19.89 26.45
C SER A 458 -4.48 -19.97 27.05
N GLU A 459 -4.17 -19.22 28.11
CA GLU A 459 -2.90 -19.40 28.84
C GLU A 459 -2.72 -20.86 29.31
N THR A 460 -3.82 -21.60 29.47
CA THR A 460 -3.85 -23.00 29.91
C THR A 460 -3.70 -24.07 28.82
N GLU A 461 -3.82 -23.77 27.53
CA GLU A 461 -3.66 -24.77 26.45
C GLU A 461 -2.25 -24.81 25.83
N ILE A 462 -1.32 -24.03 26.39
CA ILE A 462 0.09 -23.99 25.99
C ILE A 462 0.91 -24.79 27.01
N ARG A 463 0.67 -26.08 27.10
CA ARG A 463 1.64 -27.05 27.65
C ARG A 463 1.69 -28.26 26.71
N PRO A 464 2.89 -28.84 26.51
CA PRO A 464 3.22 -29.70 25.38
C PRO A 464 2.30 -30.90 25.21
#